data_AF-A0A0B6Z2C7-F1
#
_entry.id   AF-A0A0B6Z2C7-F1
#
_cell.length_a   1.000
_cell.length_b   1.000
_cell.length_c   1.000
_cell.angle_alpha   90.00
_cell.angle_beta   90.00
_cell.angle_gamma   90.00
#
_symmetry.space_group_name_H-M   'P 1'
#
loop_
_entity.id
_entity.type
_entity.pdbx_description
1 polymer ?
#
loop_
_entity_poly.entity_id
_entity_poly.type
_entity_poly.pdbx_seq_one_letter_code
_entity_poly.pdbx_strand_id
1 'polypeptide(L)'
;RFDQQLKVAASLACQEEEWLAVLQEMKGQMFFLAGLVLLKRAQTGSIGWQEVCQLCGACFLASRNIGPIDPQVPWYVRSPQGHAKFNNWWYLQSYDRLSQVGHMLQQLSQNDVVEW
;
A
#
# COMPACT_ATOMS: atom_id res chain seq x y z
N ARG A 1 4.01 -25.35 8.01
CA ARG A 1 4.30 -25.34 6.55
C ARG A 1 4.42 -23.90 6.02
N PHE A 2 3.47 -23.02 6.34
CA PHE A 2 3.56 -21.58 6.06
C PHE A 2 4.74 -20.92 6.77
N ASP A 3 4.92 -21.11 8.08
CA ASP A 3 6.01 -20.46 8.85
C ASP A 3 7.41 -20.87 8.38
N GLN A 4 7.54 -22.09 7.87
CA GLN A 4 8.80 -22.62 7.36
C GLN A 4 9.11 -22.05 5.96
N GLN A 5 8.08 -21.87 5.12
CA GLN A 5 8.18 -21.15 3.85
C GLN A 5 8.40 -19.65 4.06
N LEU A 6 7.82 -19.07 5.10
CA LEU A 6 8.02 -17.67 5.50
C LEU A 6 9.46 -17.45 6.01
N LYS A 7 10.01 -18.41 6.75
CA LYS A 7 11.41 -18.37 7.20
C LYS A 7 12.39 -18.55 6.03
N VAL A 8 12.05 -19.41 5.07
CA VAL A 8 12.80 -19.55 3.81
C VAL A 8 12.71 -18.27 2.99
N ALA A 9 11.52 -17.68 2.81
CA ALA A 9 11.33 -16.39 2.13
C ALA A 9 12.06 -15.23 2.82
N ALA A 10 12.08 -15.21 4.16
CA ALA A 10 12.83 -14.24 4.95
C ALA A 10 14.36 -14.44 4.83
N SER A 11 14.83 -15.67 4.58
CA SER A 11 16.24 -15.96 4.27
C SER A 11 16.60 -15.76 2.79
N LEU A 12 15.59 -15.80 1.91
CA LEU A 12 15.63 -15.37 0.51
C LEU A 12 15.37 -13.86 0.38
N ALA A 13 15.33 -13.12 1.50
CA ALA A 13 15.57 -11.69 1.50
C ALA A 13 16.99 -11.49 0.98
N CYS A 14 17.11 -11.59 -0.35
CA CYS A 14 18.23 -11.09 -1.09
C CYS A 14 18.43 -9.68 -0.57
N GLN A 15 19.67 -9.33 -0.25
CA GLN A 15 20.06 -7.99 0.14
C GLN A 15 19.94 -6.99 -1.03
N GLU A 16 18.95 -7.18 -1.89
CA GLU A 16 18.58 -6.29 -2.97
C GLU A 16 17.55 -5.32 -2.40
N GLU A 17 18.05 -4.14 -2.02
CA GLU A 17 17.25 -3.00 -1.58
C GLU A 17 16.06 -2.72 -2.52
N GLU A 18 16.19 -3.06 -3.81
CA GLU A 18 15.13 -3.04 -4.83
C GLU A 18 13.94 -3.93 -4.44
N TRP A 19 14.19 -5.22 -4.14
CA TRP A 19 13.12 -6.16 -3.78
C TRP A 19 12.42 -5.75 -2.49
N LEU A 20 13.19 -5.26 -1.51
CA LEU A 20 12.61 -4.77 -0.26
C LEU A 20 11.72 -3.54 -0.50
N ALA A 21 12.13 -2.61 -1.35
CA ALA A 21 11.32 -1.44 -1.71
C ALA A 21 10.02 -1.84 -2.39
N VAL A 22 10.06 -2.78 -3.34
CA VAL A 22 8.87 -3.33 -3.99
C VAL A 22 7.95 -4.03 -2.98
N LEU A 23 8.51 -4.85 -2.10
CA LEU A 23 7.74 -5.57 -1.08
C LEU A 23 7.04 -4.62 -0.09
N GLN A 24 7.72 -3.54 0.33
CA GLN A 24 7.11 -2.51 1.16
C GLN A 24 5.96 -1.83 0.40
N GLU A 25 6.17 -1.44 -0.85
CA GLU A 25 5.11 -0.81 -1.64
C GLU A 25 3.91 -1.75 -1.82
N MET A 26 4.13 -3.03 -2.13
CA MET A 26 3.06 -4.03 -2.19
C MET A 26 2.29 -4.14 -0.87
N LYS A 27 2.97 -4.07 0.27
CA LYS A 27 2.33 -4.05 1.59
C LYS A 27 1.46 -2.80 1.78
N GLY A 28 1.93 -1.64 1.32
CA GLY A 28 1.14 -0.40 1.29
C GLY A 28 -0.13 -0.53 0.46
N GLN A 29 -0.01 -1.10 -0.74
CA GLN A 29 -1.14 -1.37 -1.64
C GLN A 29 -2.16 -2.32 -1.01
N MET A 30 -1.71 -3.40 -0.37
CA MET A 30 -2.60 -4.35 0.31
C MET A 30 -3.44 -3.69 1.40
N PHE A 31 -2.83 -2.84 2.24
CA PHE A 31 -3.58 -2.11 3.26
C PHE A 31 -4.57 -1.13 2.65
N PHE A 32 -4.18 -0.42 1.59
CA PHE A 32 -5.08 0.50 0.88
C PHE A 32 -6.30 -0.26 0.33
N LEU A 33 -6.07 -1.32 -0.45
CA LEU A 33 -7.12 -2.14 -1.03
C LEU A 33 -8.02 -2.79 0.02
N ALA A 34 -7.47 -3.24 1.15
CA ALA A 34 -8.26 -3.78 2.25
C ALA A 34 -9.25 -2.73 2.81
N GLY A 35 -8.79 -1.48 2.99
CA GLY A 35 -9.67 -0.37 3.39
C GLY A 35 -10.78 -0.10 2.37
N LEU A 36 -10.47 -0.14 1.07
CA LEU A 36 -11.48 0.02 0.01
C LEU A 36 -12.53 -1.09 0.02
N VAL A 37 -12.10 -2.34 0.19
CA VAL A 37 -13.01 -3.50 0.26
C VAL A 37 -13.96 -3.37 1.45
N LEU A 38 -13.45 -2.94 2.61
CA LEU A 38 -14.26 -2.71 3.81
C LEU A 38 -15.29 -1.60 3.57
N LEU A 39 -14.88 -0.45 3.03
CA LEU A 39 -15.81 0.64 2.69
C LEU A 39 -16.91 0.18 1.73
N LYS A 40 -16.54 -0.54 0.66
CA LYS A 40 -17.51 -1.05 -0.31
C LYS A 40 -18.52 -1.99 0.34
N ARG A 41 -18.10 -2.82 1.29
CA ARG A 41 -19.01 -3.69 2.05
C ARG A 41 -19.98 -2.89 2.93
N ALA A 42 -19.52 -1.82 3.58
CA ALA A 42 -20.40 -0.93 4.34
C ALA A 42 -21.42 -0.22 3.44
N GLN A 43 -21.02 0.26 2.27
CA GLN A 43 -21.94 0.88 1.30
C GLN A 43 -23.04 -0.10 0.84
N THR A 44 -22.73 -1.38 0.69
CA THR A 44 -23.74 -2.41 0.37
C THR A 44 -24.62 -2.84 1.54
N GLY A 45 -24.49 -2.22 2.72
CA GLY A 45 -25.26 -2.54 3.93
C GLY A 45 -24.88 -3.87 4.60
N SER A 46 -23.76 -4.47 4.22
CA SER A 46 -23.32 -5.77 4.77
C SER A 46 -22.69 -5.66 6.17
N ILE A 47 -22.25 -4.46 6.57
CA ILE A 47 -21.56 -4.17 7.84
C ILE A 47 -21.96 -2.76 8.29
N GLY A 48 -22.03 -2.51 9.60
CA GLY A 48 -22.32 -1.19 10.16
C GLY A 48 -21.28 -0.12 9.78
N TRP A 49 -21.75 1.05 9.36
CA TRP A 49 -20.92 2.14 8.83
C TRP A 49 -19.84 2.60 9.82
N GLN A 50 -20.21 2.84 11.08
CA GLN A 50 -19.30 3.41 12.09
C GLN A 50 -18.13 2.48 12.43
N GLU A 51 -18.39 1.18 12.58
CA GLU A 51 -17.35 0.18 12.85
C GLU A 51 -16.39 0.03 11.66
N VAL A 52 -16.94 0.07 10.44
CA VAL A 52 -16.15 0.00 9.22
C VAL A 52 -15.26 1.23 9.05
N CYS A 53 -15.76 2.44 9.33
CA CYS A 53 -14.95 3.65 9.23
C CYS A 53 -13.68 3.59 10.08
N GLN A 54 -13.76 3.03 11.29
CA GLN A 54 -12.58 2.86 12.16
C GLN A 54 -11.56 1.86 11.56
N LEU A 55 -12.03 0.72 11.06
CA LEU A 55 -11.17 -0.28 10.42
C LEU A 55 -10.53 0.25 9.13
N CYS A 56 -11.31 0.96 8.31
CA CYS A 56 -10.82 1.62 7.11
C CYS A 56 -9.78 2.68 7.44
N GLY A 57 -10.02 3.50 8.45
CA GLY A 57 -9.05 4.47 8.95
C GLY A 57 -7.74 3.79 9.36
N ALA A 58 -7.80 2.68 10.10
CA ALA A 58 -6.62 1.90 10.48
C ALA A 58 -5.88 1.35 9.25
N CYS A 59 -6.59 0.81 8.25
CA CYS A 59 -6.01 0.34 7.00
C CYS A 59 -5.31 1.46 6.22
N PHE A 60 -5.96 2.61 6.07
CA PHE A 60 -5.40 3.75 5.34
C PHE A 60 -4.21 4.38 6.08
N LEU A 61 -4.25 4.48 7.41
CA LEU A 61 -3.10 4.91 8.22
C LEU A 61 -1.92 3.92 8.09
N ALA A 62 -2.18 2.61 8.12
CA ALA A 62 -1.15 1.60 7.92
C ALA A 62 -0.53 1.68 6.51
N SER A 63 -1.34 1.93 5.48
CA SER A 63 -0.86 2.19 4.13
C SER A 63 -0.01 3.47 4.09
N ARG A 64 -0.50 4.58 4.65
CA ARG A 64 0.20 5.87 4.70
C ARG A 64 1.58 5.80 5.35
N ASN A 65 1.74 4.97 6.37
CA ASN A 65 3.02 4.80 7.07
C ASN A 65 4.10 4.15 6.20
N ILE A 66 3.74 3.55 5.07
CA ILE A 66 4.67 3.05 4.07
C ILE A 66 4.94 4.18 3.08
N GLY A 67 6.15 4.73 3.15
CA GLY A 67 6.59 5.81 2.27
C GLY A 67 6.69 5.40 0.79
N PRO A 68 6.84 6.38 -0.12
CA PRO A 68 7.00 6.10 -1.53
C PRO A 68 8.37 5.48 -1.81
N ILE A 69 8.52 4.91 -3.01
CA ILE A 69 9.84 4.47 -3.48
C ILE A 69 10.71 5.71 -3.68
N ASP A 70 11.91 5.69 -3.11
CA ASP A 70 12.88 6.76 -3.29
C ASP A 70 13.60 6.60 -4.65
N PRO A 71 13.46 7.55 -5.59
CA PRO A 71 14.09 7.46 -6.89
C PRO A 71 15.60 7.78 -6.87
N GLN A 72 16.16 8.21 -5.73
CA GLN A 72 17.58 8.58 -5.58
C GLN A 72 18.48 7.41 -5.15
N VAL A 73 17.88 6.28 -4.76
CA VAL A 73 18.63 5.10 -4.33
C VAL A 73 19.44 4.47 -5.46
N PRO A 74 20.62 3.88 -5.17
CA PRO A 74 21.53 3.39 -6.21
C PRO A 74 20.91 2.38 -7.18
N TRP A 75 20.05 1.48 -6.70
CA TRP A 75 19.40 0.47 -7.54
C TRP A 75 18.38 1.08 -8.51
N TYR A 76 17.74 2.19 -8.15
CA TYR A 76 16.80 2.90 -9.02
C TYR A 76 17.55 3.70 -10.09
N VAL A 77 18.55 4.49 -9.66
CA VAL A 77 19.34 5.35 -10.56
C VAL A 77 20.16 4.53 -11.55
N ARG A 78 20.71 3.39 -11.12
CA ARG A 78 21.56 2.52 -11.94
C ARG A 78 20.80 1.32 -12.53
N SER A 79 19.46 1.38 -12.53
CA SER A 79 18.61 0.31 -13.04
C SER A 79 18.95 0.00 -14.50
N PRO A 80 19.18 -1.27 -14.88
CA PRO A 80 19.29 -1.67 -16.28
C PRO A 80 18.08 -1.19 -17.09
N GLN A 81 18.26 -0.87 -18.38
CA GLN A 81 17.18 -0.34 -19.23
C GLN A 81 15.93 -1.23 -19.25
N GLY A 82 16.10 -2.55 -19.13
CA GLY A 82 15.00 -3.52 -19.04
C GLY A 82 14.15 -3.38 -17.78
N HIS A 83 14.73 -2.95 -16.65
CA HIS A 83 14.05 -2.81 -15.35
C HIS A 83 13.61 -1.36 -15.06
N ALA A 84 14.21 -0.37 -15.73
CA ALA A 84 13.94 1.05 -15.47
C ALA A 84 12.45 1.42 -15.65
N LYS A 85 11.76 0.83 -16.64
CA LYS A 85 10.32 1.03 -16.84
C LYS A 85 9.50 0.48 -15.68
N PHE A 86 9.86 -0.70 -15.18
CA PHE A 86 9.18 -1.36 -14.06
C PHE A 86 9.38 -0.57 -12.75
N ASN A 87 10.62 -0.15 -12.49
CA ASN A 87 10.96 0.66 -11.31
C ASN A 87 10.25 2.01 -11.33
N ASN A 88 10.20 2.68 -12.49
CA ASN A 88 9.43 3.92 -12.65
C ASN A 88 7.93 3.72 -12.49
N TRP A 89 7.38 2.61 -12.98
CA TRP A 89 5.96 2.29 -12.76
C TRP A 89 5.64 2.16 -11.28
N TRP A 90 6.43 1.38 -10.53
CA TRP A 90 6.24 1.21 -9.08
C TRP A 90 6.41 2.53 -8.31
N TYR A 91 7.36 3.37 -8.70
CA TYR A 91 7.52 4.71 -8.16
C TYR A 91 6.23 5.53 -8.30
N LEU A 92 5.65 5.58 -9.50
CA LEU A 92 4.40 6.31 -9.74
C LEU A 92 3.22 5.71 -8.95
N GLN A 93 3.12 4.38 -8.87
CA GLN A 93 2.09 3.71 -8.08
C GLN A 93 2.17 4.07 -6.58
N SER A 94 3.38 4.25 -6.05
CA SER A 94 3.56 4.63 -4.65
C SER A 94 2.99 6.03 -4.34
N TYR A 95 3.17 6.99 -5.24
CA TYR A 95 2.60 8.32 -5.10
C TYR A 95 1.08 8.34 -5.33
N ASP A 96 0.59 7.60 -6.33
CA ASP A 96 -0.83 7.49 -6.59
C ASP A 96 -1.58 6.93 -5.38
N ARG A 97 -1.06 5.84 -4.78
CA ARG A 97 -1.57 5.28 -3.53
C ARG A 97 -1.57 6.31 -2.41
N LEU A 98 -0.47 7.01 -2.17
CA LEU A 98 -0.38 7.98 -1.07
C LEU A 98 -1.35 9.14 -1.26
N SER A 99 -1.53 9.61 -2.49
CA SER A 99 -2.53 10.62 -2.84
C SER A 99 -3.94 10.14 -2.51
N GLN A 100 -4.32 8.97 -3.01
CA GLN A 100 -5.65 8.38 -2.75
C GLN A 100 -5.87 8.14 -1.25
N VAL A 101 -4.92 7.51 -0.56
CA VAL A 101 -4.97 7.30 0.91
C VAL A 101 -5.14 8.62 1.67
N GLY A 102 -4.46 9.68 1.24
CA GLY A 102 -4.62 11.02 1.81
C GLY A 102 -6.05 11.52 1.70
N HIS A 103 -6.65 11.44 0.50
CA HIS A 103 -8.04 11.80 0.28
C HIS A 103 -9.00 10.97 1.14
N MET A 104 -8.80 9.65 1.22
CA MET A 104 -9.64 8.76 2.02
C MET A 104 -9.59 9.09 3.51
N LEU A 105 -8.40 9.36 4.05
CA LEU A 105 -8.23 9.74 5.45
C LEU A 105 -8.89 11.09 5.75
N GLN A 106 -8.81 12.04 4.82
CA GLN A 106 -9.48 13.32 4.97
C GLN A 106 -11.01 13.15 5.00
N GLN A 107 -11.58 12.40 4.06
CA GLN A 107 -13.03 12.13 4.03
C GLN A 107 -13.50 11.42 5.31
N LEU A 108 -12.78 10.38 5.75
CA LEU A 108 -13.10 9.69 7.00
C LEU A 108 -13.00 10.60 8.23
N SER A 109 -12.08 11.56 8.24
CA SER A 109 -11.93 12.51 9.36
C SER A 109 -13.08 13.51 9.47
N GLN A 110 -13.80 13.75 8.37
CA GLN A 110 -14.91 14.70 8.29
C GLN A 110 -16.26 14.05 8.64
N ASN A 111 -16.30 12.74 8.92
CA ASN A 111 -17.53 11.93 9.06
C ASN A 111 -18.45 11.96 7.84
N ASP A 112 -17.96 12.42 6.69
CA ASP A 112 -18.73 12.44 5.46
C ASP A 112 -18.89 11.02 4.90
N VAL A 113 -20.02 10.75 4.25
CA VAL A 113 -20.16 9.54 3.43
C VAL A 113 -19.12 9.65 2.34
N VAL A 114 -18.22 8.66 2.27
CA VAL A 114 -17.19 8.59 1.23
C VAL A 114 -17.89 8.38 -0.13
N GLU A 115 -18.04 9.48 -0.88
CA GLU A 115 -18.47 9.47 -2.28
C GLU A 115 -17.24 9.44 -3.20
N TRP A 116 -17.35 8.66 -4.29
CA TRP A 116 -16.31 8.40 -5.28
C TRP A 116 -16.65 9.06 -6.61
#